data_AF-A0A6V7JE80-F1
#
_entry.id   AF-A0A6V7JE80-F1
#
_cell.length_a   1.000
_cell.length_b   1.000
_cell.length_c   1.000
_cell.angle_alpha   90.00
_cell.angle_beta   90.00
_cell.angle_gamma   90.00
#
_symmetry.space_group_name_H-M   'P 1'
#
loop_
_entity.id
_entity.type
_entity.pdbx_description
1 polymer ?
#
loop_
_entity_poly.entity_id
_entity_poly.type
_entity_poly.pdbx_seq_one_letter_code
_entity_poly.pdbx_strand_id
1 'polypeptide(L)' 'MTPWLMAVFCLVTAGCLNVTDQQTSESTQTEQVAILKQIRKVNDDGSYTFGYEAGDGSFK' A
#
# COMPACT_ATOMS: atom_id res chain seq x y z
N MET A 1 -8.47 -44.99 -5.97
CA MET A 1 -8.66 -43.67 -5.33
C MET A 1 -8.07 -42.63 -6.25
N THR A 2 -8.92 -41.86 -6.91
CA THR A 2 -8.61 -41.06 -8.10
C THR A 2 -7.74 -39.83 -7.78
N PRO A 3 -6.64 -39.59 -8.52
CA PRO A 3 -5.70 -38.47 -8.29
C PRO A 3 -6.28 -37.08 -8.63
N TRP A 4 -7.51 -37.03 -9.14
CA TRP A 4 -8.18 -35.79 -9.53
C TRP A 4 -8.54 -34.90 -8.33
N LEU A 5 -8.74 -35.48 -7.14
CA LEU A 5 -9.14 -34.71 -5.96
C LEU A 5 -8.01 -33.80 -5.42
N MET A 6 -6.74 -34.09 -5.74
CA MET A 6 -5.59 -33.27 -5.32
C MET A 6 -5.34 -32.06 -6.22
N ALA A 7 -5.77 -32.10 -7.48
CA ALA A 7 -5.57 -30.99 -8.41
C ALA A 7 -6.50 -29.79 -8.12
N VAL A 8 -7.66 -30.04 -7.51
CA VAL A 8 -8.64 -29.00 -7.18
C VAL A 8 -8.25 -28.21 -5.93
N PHE A 9 -7.41 -28.77 -5.05
CA PHE A 9 -7.05 -28.14 -3.78
C PHE A 9 -5.88 -27.13 -3.86
N CYS A 10 -5.07 -27.17 -4.93
CA CYS A 10 -3.93 -26.24 -5.08
C CYS A 10 -4.29 -24.86 -5.67
N LEU A 11 -5.50 -24.67 -6.18
CA LEU A 11 -5.91 -23.38 -6.76
C LEU A 11 -6.38 -22.35 -5.72
N VAL A 12 -6.42 -22.70 -4.43
CA VAL A 12 -7.01 -21.84 -3.37
C VAL A 12 -5.96 -21.03 -2.59
N THR A 13 -4.66 -21.30 -2.68
CA THR A 13 -3.67 -20.67 -1.76
C THR A 13 -2.69 -19.67 -2.37
N ALA A 14 -2.82 -19.30 -3.64
CA ALA A 14 -1.96 -18.27 -4.25
C ALA A 14 -2.63 -16.89 -4.36
N GLY A 15 -3.71 -16.66 -3.62
CA GLY A 15 -4.41 -15.37 -3.56
C GLY A 15 -4.08 -14.64 -2.26
N CYS A 16 -2.94 -13.96 -2.20
CA CYS A 16 -2.50 -12.97 -1.20
C CYS A 16 -1.00 -12.75 -1.51
N LEU A 17 -0.44 -11.62 -1.97
CA LEU A 17 -0.66 -10.21 -1.73
C LEU A 17 0.10 -9.52 -2.89
N ASN A 18 -0.60 -8.98 -3.88
CA ASN A 18 -0.04 -7.89 -4.68
C ASN A 18 -0.90 -6.68 -4.34
N VAL A 19 -0.64 -6.11 -3.15
CA VAL A 19 -1.04 -4.74 -2.85
C VAL A 19 -0.20 -3.87 -3.78
N THR A 20 -0.70 -3.65 -4.99
CA THR A 20 -0.34 -2.47 -5.74
C THR A 20 -0.80 -1.31 -4.86
N ASP A 21 0.16 -0.65 -4.19
CA ASP A 21 -0.06 0.65 -3.57
C ASP A 21 -0.64 1.57 -4.66
N GLN A 22 -1.96 1.61 -4.75
CA GLN A 22 -2.64 2.65 -5.48
C GLN A 22 -2.36 3.92 -4.69
N GLN A 23 -1.32 4.62 -5.14
CA GLN A 23 -1.01 5.97 -4.74
C GLN A 23 -2.22 6.83 -5.14
N THR A 24 -3.23 6.83 -4.27
CA THR A 24 -4.35 7.76 -4.28
C THR A 24 -3.71 9.14 -4.13
N SER A 25 -3.44 9.75 -5.28
CA SER A 25 -3.18 11.17 -5.36
C SER A 25 -4.49 11.83 -5.01
N GLU A 26 -4.74 12.04 -3.72
CA GLU A 26 -5.78 12.95 -3.26
C GLU A 26 -5.44 14.30 -3.87
N SER A 27 -6.13 14.61 -4.96
CA SER A 27 -6.15 15.91 -5.63
C SER A 27 -6.80 16.91 -4.68
N THR A 28 -6.12 17.21 -3.57
CA THR A 28 -6.37 18.43 -2.80
C THR A 28 -5.89 19.55 -3.71
N GLN A 29 -6.84 20.33 -4.19
CA GLN A 29 -6.61 21.53 -4.99
C GLN A 29 -5.67 22.48 -4.22
N THR A 30 -4.38 22.45 -4.52
CA THR A 30 -3.41 23.37 -3.92
C THR A 30 -2.19 23.44 -4.82
N GLU A 31 -1.54 24.60 -4.84
CA GLU A 31 -0.36 24.92 -5.66
C GLU A 31 0.65 23.76 -5.69
N GLN A 32 1.41 23.62 -6.78
CA GLN A 32 2.46 22.59 -6.88
C GLN A 32 3.58 22.91 -5.88
N VAL A 33 3.36 22.63 -4.60
CA VAL A 33 4.35 22.77 -3.55
C VAL A 33 5.18 21.50 -3.54
N ALA A 34 6.50 21.64 -3.55
CA ALA A 34 7.41 20.50 -3.53
C ALA A 34 7.19 19.66 -2.26
N ILE A 35 7.25 18.33 -2.38
CA ILE A 35 7.30 17.46 -1.20
C ILE A 35 8.73 17.44 -0.70
N LEU A 36 8.96 18.00 0.49
CA LEU A 36 10.30 18.08 1.09
C LEU A 36 10.71 16.77 1.75
N LYS A 37 9.76 16.14 2.44
CA LYS A 37 10.03 14.95 3.23
C LYS A 37 8.88 13.98 3.14
N GLN A 38 9.21 12.71 2.91
CA GLN A 38 8.26 11.62 2.97
C GLN A 38 8.60 10.75 4.18
N ILE A 39 7.57 10.39 4.94
CA ILE A 39 7.69 9.50 6.10
C ILE A 39 6.95 8.22 5.77
N ARG A 40 7.66 7.11 5.89
CA ARG A 40 7.12 5.76 5.73
C ARG A 40 7.51 4.96 6.95
N LYS A 41 6.52 4.50 7.71
CA LYS A 41 6.74 3.73 8.92
C LYS A 41 5.93 2.44 8.86
N VAL A 42 6.63 1.33 9.00
CA VAL A 42 6.04 0.05 9.34
C VAL A 42 6.08 -0.04 10.87
N ASN A 43 4.94 -0.31 11.47
CA ASN A 43 4.82 -0.50 12.91
C ASN A 43 4.97 -2.00 13.24
N ASP A 44 5.28 -2.30 14.51
CA ASP A 44 5.53 -3.68 14.96
C ASP A 44 4.27 -4.58 14.92
N ASP A 45 3.09 -3.96 14.91
CA ASP A 45 1.79 -4.63 14.72
C ASP A 45 1.50 -4.95 13.24
N GLY A 46 2.44 -4.62 12.34
CA GLY A 46 2.30 -4.79 10.89
C GLY A 46 1.49 -3.69 10.21
N SER A 47 1.02 -2.67 10.95
CA SER A 47 0.33 -1.53 10.36
C SER A 47 1.31 -0.60 9.64
N TYR A 48 0.81 0.14 8.65
CA TYR A 48 1.60 1.06 7.85
C TYR A 48 1.12 2.49 8.03
N THR A 49 2.04 3.40 8.32
CA THR A 49 1.78 4.83 8.40
C THR A 49 2.60 5.54 7.33
N PHE A 50 1.91 6.36 6.54
CA PHE A 50 2.53 7.23 5.55
C PHE A 50 2.17 8.68 5.88
N GLY A 51 3.06 9.60 5.50
CA GLY A 51 2.81 11.03 5.55
C GLY A 51 3.90 11.79 4.80
N TYR A 52 3.66 13.07 4.55
CA TYR A 52 4.63 13.94 3.90
C TYR A 52 4.58 15.37 4.42
N GLU A 53 5.73 16.02 4.35
CA GLU A 53 5.91 17.44 4.61
C GLU A 53 5.98 18.16 3.27
N ALA A 54 5.04 19.08 3.05
CA ALA A 54 5.03 19.94 1.89
C ALA A 54 5.94 21.16 2.12
N GLY A 55 6.38 21.79 1.02
CA GLY A 55 7.30 22.93 1.05
C GLY A 55 6.74 24.20 1.67
N ASP A 56 5.45 24.20 1.98
CA ASP A 56 4.73 25.22 2.76
C ASP A 56 4.84 24.96 4.28
N GLY A 57 5.51 23.88 4.70
CA GLY A 57 5.63 23.45 6.09
C GLY A 57 4.41 22.68 6.61
N SER A 58 3.43 22.38 5.76
CA SER A 58 2.26 21.57 6.11
C SER A 58 2.60 20.09 6.16
N PHE A 59 1.96 19.34 7.07
CA PHE A 59 2.13 17.90 7.21
C PHE A 59 0.82 17.18 6.89
N LYS A 60 0.86 16.20 5.98
CA LYS A 60 -0.30 15.40 5.55
C LYS A 60 -0.03 13.90 5.64
#